data_AF-A0A1B6FKY2-F1
#
_entry.id   AF-A0A1B6FKY2-F1
#
_cell.length_a   1.000
_cell.length_b   1.000
_cell.length_c   1.000
_cell.angle_alpha   90.00
_cell.angle_beta   90.00
_cell.angle_gamma   90.00
#
_symmetry.space_group_name_H-M   'P 1'
#
loop_
_entity.id
_entity.type
_entity.pdbx_description
1 polymer ?
#
loop_
_entity_poly.entity_id
_entity_poly.type
_entity_poly.pdbx_seq_one_letter_code
_entity_poly.pdbx_strand_id
1 'polypeptide(L)'
;MSLCILRKCGRHACLILRKLDASKCSRAASNLDSPLNKNEGENKILDSSRSTFPANSRFIYPEFLPDPTVDKRNPIKEKLERMDMLRRRANIDIPIFYTGSVMAVTRSNEHAPEKSSRFLGICIQRFGAGLKAEFILRNVIEGLGVEMKFFLYDPTIQKIEVLRLEKRLDD
;
A
#
# COMPACT_ATOMS: atom_id res chain seq x y z
N MET A 1 42.04 -65.15 -8.57
CA MET A 1 41.55 -65.33 -7.19
C MET A 1 40.46 -64.32 -6.91
N SER A 2 39.36 -64.80 -6.33
CA SER A 2 38.31 -64.08 -5.61
C SER A 2 37.34 -63.15 -6.35
N LEU A 3 36.16 -63.08 -5.74
CA LEU A 3 34.82 -62.86 -6.26
C LEU A 3 34.29 -61.48 -5.78
N CYS A 4 33.11 -61.09 -6.32
CA CYS A 4 32.07 -60.25 -5.67
C CYS A 4 32.29 -58.72 -5.55
N ILE A 5 31.33 -57.80 -5.70
CA ILE A 5 29.85 -57.83 -5.90
C ILE A 5 29.40 -56.48 -6.53
N LEU A 6 28.32 -56.59 -7.29
CA LEU A 6 27.47 -55.57 -7.92
C LEU A 6 26.75 -54.64 -6.91
N ARG A 7 26.57 -53.34 -7.23
CA ARG A 7 25.25 -52.65 -7.15
C ARG A 7 25.26 -51.25 -7.79
N LYS A 8 24.17 -50.99 -8.53
CA LYS A 8 23.82 -49.83 -9.37
C LYS A 8 23.20 -48.66 -8.58
N CYS A 9 23.04 -47.55 -9.32
CA CYS A 9 22.19 -46.35 -9.14
C CYS A 9 22.91 -45.13 -8.53
N GLY A 10 23.00 -43.97 -9.19
CA GLY A 10 22.47 -43.59 -10.50
C GLY A 10 22.86 -42.15 -10.88
N ARG A 11 22.91 -41.94 -12.20
CA ARG A 11 22.69 -40.68 -12.94
C ARG A 11 23.30 -39.40 -12.36
N HIS A 12 24.57 -39.18 -12.69
CA HIS A 12 25.16 -37.84 -12.74
C HIS A 12 24.62 -37.09 -13.96
N ALA A 13 23.95 -35.96 -13.74
CA ALA A 13 23.73 -34.94 -14.77
C ALA A 13 24.70 -33.77 -14.51
N CYS A 14 25.43 -33.46 -15.57
CA CYS A 14 26.57 -32.55 -15.67
C CYS A 14 26.22 -31.11 -15.27
N LEU A 15 27.03 -30.53 -14.37
CA LEU A 15 27.10 -29.10 -14.13
C LEU A 15 27.82 -28.42 -15.30
N ILE A 16 27.13 -27.55 -16.03
CA ILE A 16 27.77 -26.59 -16.94
C ILE A 16 27.41 -25.18 -16.45
N LEU A 17 28.42 -24.52 -15.89
CA LEU A 17 28.46 -23.08 -15.69
C LEU A 17 28.43 -22.37 -17.04
N ARG A 18 27.45 -21.46 -17.23
CA ARG A 18 27.54 -20.41 -18.25
C ARG A 18 27.31 -19.06 -17.59
N LYS A 19 28.33 -18.21 -17.70
CA LYS A 19 28.25 -16.77 -17.47
C LYS A 19 27.10 -16.19 -18.30
N LEU A 20 26.33 -15.29 -17.70
CA LEU A 20 25.36 -14.45 -18.41
C LEU A 20 25.68 -12.99 -18.13
N ASP A 21 25.99 -12.29 -19.22
CA ASP A 21 26.40 -10.90 -19.28
C ASP A 21 25.26 -9.96 -18.84
N ALA A 22 25.61 -8.98 -18.01
CA ALA A 22 24.72 -7.93 -17.55
C ALA A 22 24.46 -6.89 -18.66
N SER A 23 23.56 -7.20 -19.59
CA SER A 23 23.07 -6.21 -20.58
C SER A 23 21.68 -6.48 -21.16
N LYS A 24 20.90 -7.40 -20.56
CA LYS A 24 19.49 -7.65 -20.93
C LYS A 24 18.65 -7.96 -19.69
N CYS A 25 18.26 -6.94 -18.95
CA CYS A 25 17.23 -7.03 -17.91
C CYS A 25 16.31 -5.81 -18.00
N SER A 26 15.53 -5.76 -19.07
CA SER A 26 14.41 -4.84 -19.24
C SER A 26 13.31 -5.57 -20.00
N ARG A 27 12.54 -6.38 -19.25
CA ARG A 27 11.21 -6.94 -19.55
C ARG A 27 10.99 -8.20 -18.71
N ALA A 28 10.58 -8.02 -17.46
CA ALA A 28 10.01 -9.08 -16.64
C ALA A 28 9.18 -8.44 -15.50
N ALA A 29 8.05 -7.84 -15.88
CA ALA A 29 6.98 -7.48 -14.95
C ALA A 29 5.70 -7.26 -15.77
N SER A 30 5.22 -8.30 -16.42
CA SER A 30 3.87 -8.37 -16.94
C SER A 30 3.38 -9.79 -16.75
N ASN A 31 2.15 -9.91 -16.25
CA ASN A 31 1.35 -11.11 -16.03
C ASN A 31 1.20 -11.51 -14.56
N LEU A 32 0.27 -10.83 -13.89
CA LEU A 32 -0.56 -11.37 -12.82
C LEU A 32 -1.96 -10.79 -13.05
N ASP A 33 -2.70 -11.35 -13.99
CA ASP A 33 -4.12 -11.06 -14.19
C ASP A 33 -4.95 -11.96 -13.28
N SER A 34 -5.75 -11.37 -12.38
CA SER A 34 -6.84 -12.08 -11.70
C SER A 34 -8.11 -12.02 -12.55
N PRO A 35 -8.92 -13.09 -12.62
CA PRO A 35 -10.06 -13.15 -13.55
C PRO A 35 -11.21 -12.25 -13.07
N LEU A 36 -11.49 -11.18 -13.84
CA LEU A 36 -12.68 -10.34 -13.68
C LEU A 36 -13.86 -10.94 -14.45
N ASN A 37 -14.94 -11.19 -13.70
CA ASN A 37 -16.26 -11.52 -14.21
C ASN A 37 -16.84 -10.27 -14.91
N LYS A 38 -17.21 -10.39 -16.18
CA LYS A 38 -17.69 -9.29 -17.02
C LYS A 38 -19.17 -9.05 -16.75
N ASN A 39 -19.55 -7.77 -16.55
CA ASN A 39 -20.82 -7.22 -17.04
C ASN A 39 -20.67 -5.70 -17.24
N GLU A 40 -20.46 -5.36 -18.52
CA GLU A 40 -21.01 -4.24 -19.31
C GLU A 40 -20.98 -2.78 -18.79
N GLY A 41 -20.27 -1.92 -19.53
CA GLY A 41 -20.94 -0.75 -20.11
C GLY A 41 -20.53 0.65 -19.68
N GLU A 42 -19.23 1.02 -19.67
CA GLU A 42 -18.83 2.44 -19.73
C GLU A 42 -17.69 2.67 -20.73
N ASN A 43 -17.97 3.46 -21.76
CA ASN A 43 -17.02 3.86 -22.80
C ASN A 43 -15.90 4.73 -22.20
N LYS A 44 -14.75 4.12 -21.88
CA LYS A 44 -13.53 4.88 -21.55
C LYS A 44 -12.73 5.13 -22.81
N ILE A 45 -12.73 6.38 -23.28
CA ILE A 45 -11.74 6.89 -24.23
C ILE A 45 -10.38 6.80 -23.52
N LEU A 46 -9.59 5.79 -23.89
CA LEU A 46 -8.27 5.57 -23.33
C LEU A 46 -7.26 6.41 -24.12
N ASP A 47 -6.99 7.62 -23.64
CA ASP A 47 -5.98 8.49 -24.24
C ASP A 47 -4.58 7.94 -23.90
N SER A 48 -3.97 7.22 -24.84
CA SER A 48 -2.74 6.43 -24.65
C SER A 48 -1.45 7.26 -24.73
N SER A 49 -1.52 8.59 -24.58
CA SER A 49 -0.45 9.49 -24.99
C SER A 49 -0.06 10.55 -23.96
N ARG A 50 0.08 10.18 -22.68
CA ARG A 50 1.02 10.80 -21.71
C ARG A 50 0.87 10.11 -20.35
N SER A 51 1.96 9.58 -19.80
CA SER A 51 2.07 9.40 -18.35
C SER A 51 2.24 10.77 -17.69
N THR A 52 1.36 11.74 -17.99
CA THR A 52 1.26 12.95 -17.18
C THR A 52 0.67 12.49 -15.87
N PHE A 53 1.53 12.28 -14.88
CA PHE A 53 1.11 12.22 -13.50
C PHE A 53 0.08 13.34 -13.28
N PRO A 54 -1.11 13.05 -12.76
CA PRO A 54 -2.12 14.08 -12.59
C PRO A 54 -1.50 15.22 -11.77
N ALA A 55 -1.70 16.46 -12.21
CA ALA A 55 -1.09 17.64 -11.59
C ALA A 55 -1.37 17.73 -10.08
N ASN A 56 -2.47 17.11 -9.63
CA ASN A 56 -2.94 17.11 -8.25
C ASN A 56 -2.45 15.90 -7.43
N SER A 57 -1.60 15.03 -7.99
CA SER A 57 -1.04 13.83 -7.32
C SER A 57 -0.38 14.14 -5.97
N ARG A 58 0.22 15.33 -5.84
CA ARG A 58 0.82 15.84 -4.59
C ARG A 58 -0.16 15.86 -3.42
N PHE A 59 -1.40 16.27 -3.65
CA PHE A 59 -2.42 16.42 -2.60
C PHE A 59 -3.15 15.11 -2.31
N ILE A 60 -3.16 14.19 -3.28
CA ILE A 60 -3.78 12.88 -3.14
C ILE A 60 -2.94 12.01 -2.19
N TYR A 61 -1.61 12.03 -2.37
CA TYR A 61 -0.66 11.14 -1.71
C TYR A 61 0.48 11.90 -0.98
N PRO A 62 0.16 12.75 0.01
CA PRO A 62 1.17 13.49 0.78
C PRO A 62 2.17 12.56 1.49
N GLU A 63 1.78 11.35 1.89
CA GLU A 63 2.64 10.39 2.58
C GLU A 63 3.82 9.87 1.74
N PHE A 64 3.74 9.92 0.40
CA PHE A 64 4.86 9.49 -0.45
C PHE A 64 5.91 10.57 -0.68
N LEU A 65 5.60 11.81 -0.29
CA LEU A 65 6.53 12.91 -0.39
C LEU A 65 7.63 12.73 0.67
N PRO A 66 8.89 13.07 0.34
CA PRO A 66 9.97 13.05 1.31
C PRO A 66 9.73 14.10 2.40
N ASP A 67 10.30 13.87 3.58
CA ASP A 67 10.22 14.80 4.70
C ASP A 67 10.70 16.21 4.27
N PRO A 68 9.98 17.30 4.60
CA PRO A 68 10.44 18.66 4.28
C PRO A 68 11.79 18.98 4.93
N THR A 69 12.13 18.39 6.08
CA THR A 69 13.42 18.59 6.74
C THR A 69 14.53 17.82 6.02
N VAL A 70 15.43 18.55 5.35
CA VAL A 70 16.49 17.98 4.50
C VAL A 70 17.44 17.10 5.31
N ASP A 71 17.73 17.46 6.57
CA ASP A 71 18.68 16.76 7.43
C ASP A 71 18.27 15.31 7.75
N LYS A 72 16.97 15.02 7.68
CA LYS A 72 16.41 13.69 7.97
C LYS A 72 16.24 12.82 6.72
N ARG A 73 16.56 13.35 5.53
CA ARG A 73 16.41 12.64 4.26
C ARG A 73 17.50 11.61 4.08
N ASN A 74 17.10 10.41 3.73
CA ASN A 74 18.02 9.35 3.35
C ASN A 74 17.41 8.57 2.19
N PRO A 75 18.08 8.52 1.02
CA PRO A 75 17.49 7.93 -0.19
C PRO A 75 17.27 6.42 -0.05
N ILE A 76 18.11 5.72 0.71
CA ILE A 76 17.97 4.27 0.93
C ILE A 76 16.77 4.00 1.83
N LYS A 77 16.65 4.75 2.92
CA LYS A 77 15.51 4.65 3.85
C LYS A 77 14.18 4.91 3.14
N GLU A 78 14.06 6.02 2.42
CA GLU A 78 12.83 6.39 1.71
C GLU A 78 12.47 5.37 0.63
N LYS A 79 13.47 4.77 -0.03
CA LYS A 79 13.25 3.70 -1.01
C LYS A 79 12.67 2.45 -0.34
N LEU A 80 13.23 2.02 0.79
CA LEU A 80 12.72 0.87 1.55
C LEU A 80 11.30 1.14 2.08
N GLU A 81 11.07 2.31 2.68
CA GLU A 81 9.74 2.70 3.16
C GLU A 81 8.71 2.70 2.03
N ARG A 82 9.06 3.23 0.85
CA ARG A 82 8.18 3.21 -0.33
C ARG A 82 7.86 1.79 -0.78
N MET A 83 8.85 0.89 -0.79
CA MET A 83 8.61 -0.51 -1.13
C MET A 83 7.61 -1.16 -0.16
N ASP A 84 7.75 -0.91 1.13
CA ASP A 84 6.86 -1.47 2.16
C ASP A 84 5.46 -0.85 2.13
N MET A 85 5.35 0.45 1.90
CA MET A 85 4.05 1.11 1.69
C MET A 85 3.27 0.50 0.53
N LEU A 86 3.94 0.22 -0.60
CA LEU A 86 3.32 -0.39 -1.77
C LEU A 86 2.88 -1.84 -1.49
N ARG A 87 3.71 -2.62 -0.79
CA ARG A 87 3.35 -3.98 -0.33
C ARG A 87 2.11 -3.95 0.56
N ARG A 88 2.03 -3.01 1.49
CA ARG A 88 0.86 -2.90 2.38
C ARG A 88 -0.41 -2.53 1.62
N ARG A 89 -0.33 -1.61 0.65
CA ARG A 89 -1.47 -1.22 -0.22
C ARG A 89 -1.97 -2.34 -1.11
N ALA A 90 -1.13 -3.32 -1.44
CA ALA A 90 -1.59 -4.51 -2.15
C ALA A 90 -2.50 -5.40 -1.29
N ASN A 91 -2.41 -5.29 0.04
CA ASN A 91 -3.21 -6.09 0.98
C ASN A 91 -4.43 -5.36 1.52
N ILE A 92 -4.40 -4.02 1.58
CA ILE A 92 -5.51 -3.18 2.04
C ILE A 92 -5.74 -2.05 1.06
N ASP A 93 -6.99 -1.90 0.65
CA ASP A 93 -7.44 -0.79 -0.17
C ASP A 93 -7.47 0.49 0.67
N ILE A 94 -6.54 1.40 0.37
CA ILE A 94 -6.48 2.73 0.97
C ILE A 94 -7.13 3.71 -0.02
N PRO A 95 -8.34 4.21 0.25
CA PRO A 95 -9.03 5.14 -0.63
C PRO A 95 -8.34 6.50 -0.63
N ILE A 96 -8.66 7.30 -1.65
CA ILE A 96 -8.25 8.70 -1.71
C ILE A 96 -9.13 9.51 -0.75
N PHE A 97 -8.52 10.33 0.10
CA PHE A 97 -9.24 11.25 1.00
C PHE A 97 -8.44 12.52 1.26
N TYR A 98 -9.12 13.58 1.66
CA TYR A 98 -8.52 14.86 1.99
C TYR A 98 -8.87 15.28 3.42
N THR A 99 -8.21 16.32 3.92
CA THR A 99 -8.65 17.01 5.13
C THR A 99 -10.07 17.56 4.90
N GLY A 100 -10.97 17.30 5.83
CA GLY A 100 -12.39 17.60 5.74
C GLY A 100 -13.27 16.44 5.27
N SER A 101 -12.70 15.36 4.71
CA SER A 101 -13.48 14.20 4.27
C SER A 101 -14.06 13.41 5.47
N VAL A 102 -15.25 12.84 5.28
CA VAL A 102 -15.91 11.99 6.29
C VAL A 102 -15.57 10.53 6.03
N MET A 103 -15.02 9.86 7.04
CA MET A 103 -14.48 8.51 6.91
C MET A 103 -14.89 7.63 8.08
N ALA A 104 -14.92 6.32 7.82
CA ALA A 104 -15.05 5.29 8.84
C ALA A 104 -13.84 4.36 8.78
N VAL A 105 -13.18 4.15 9.92
CA VAL A 105 -12.02 3.27 10.05
C VAL A 105 -12.39 2.11 10.94
N THR A 106 -12.15 0.89 10.46
CA THR A 106 -12.31 -0.34 11.23
C THR A 106 -10.93 -0.84 11.65
N ARG A 107 -10.69 -0.91 12.95
CA ARG A 107 -9.45 -1.39 13.56
C ARG A 107 -9.71 -2.65 14.40
N SER A 108 -8.79 -3.60 14.42
CA SER A 108 -8.85 -4.73 15.35
C SER A 108 -8.59 -4.26 16.79
N ASN A 109 -9.42 -4.70 17.74
CA ASN A 109 -9.24 -4.46 19.16
C ASN A 109 -9.68 -5.69 19.95
N GLU A 110 -8.74 -6.34 20.64
CA GLU A 110 -8.97 -7.59 21.36
C GLU A 110 -9.99 -7.46 22.51
N HIS A 111 -10.13 -6.26 23.07
CA HIS A 111 -11.01 -5.99 24.20
C HIS A 111 -12.42 -5.55 23.78
N ALA A 112 -12.64 -5.29 22.49
CA ALA A 112 -13.95 -4.95 21.97
C ALA A 112 -14.82 -6.22 21.83
N PRO A 113 -16.15 -6.13 22.03
CA PRO A 113 -17.04 -7.30 21.97
C PRO A 113 -16.97 -8.02 20.62
N GLU A 114 -16.80 -7.28 19.53
CA GLU A 114 -16.70 -7.80 18.16
C GLU A 114 -15.25 -7.98 17.69
N LYS A 115 -14.26 -7.93 18.61
CA LYS A 115 -12.81 -7.92 18.34
C LYS A 115 -12.35 -6.83 17.37
N SER A 116 -13.24 -5.93 17.02
CA SER A 116 -13.07 -4.85 16.07
C SER A 116 -13.76 -3.61 16.63
N SER A 117 -13.22 -2.45 16.28
CA SER A 117 -13.73 -1.16 16.68
C SER A 117 -13.84 -0.31 15.43
N ARG A 118 -15.04 0.19 15.16
CA ARG A 118 -15.32 1.08 14.05
C ARG A 118 -15.47 2.50 14.57
N PHE A 119 -14.66 3.42 14.05
CA PHE A 119 -14.75 4.83 14.38
C PHE A 119 -15.12 5.63 13.13
N LEU A 120 -16.17 6.43 13.23
CA LEU A 120 -16.61 7.36 12.19
C LEU A 120 -16.25 8.77 12.62
N GLY A 121 -15.67 9.55 11.72
CA GLY A 121 -15.37 10.95 11.98
C GLY A 121 -14.94 11.73 10.73
N ILE A 122 -14.74 13.02 10.93
CA ILE A 122 -14.17 13.92 9.93
C ILE A 122 -12.65 13.88 10.07
N CYS A 123 -11.93 13.75 8.96
CA CYS A 123 -10.48 13.90 8.96
C CYS A 123 -10.12 15.36 9.16
N ILE A 124 -9.52 15.70 10.31
CA ILE A 124 -9.12 17.08 10.64
C ILE A 124 -7.69 17.39 10.23
N GLN A 125 -6.85 16.36 10.15
CA GLN A 125 -5.44 16.52 9.85
C GLN A 125 -4.87 15.25 9.24
N ARG A 126 -3.96 15.44 8.29
CA ARG A 126 -3.05 14.42 7.77
C ARG A 126 -1.63 14.90 8.04
N PHE A 127 -0.83 14.07 8.71
CA PHE A 127 0.54 14.42 9.10
C PHE A 127 1.48 13.24 8.86
N GLY A 128 2.78 13.53 8.81
CA GLY A 128 3.81 12.52 8.65
C GLY A 128 4.08 12.14 7.19
N ALA A 129 5.19 11.42 7.01
CA ALA A 129 5.67 10.95 5.72
C ALA A 129 6.08 9.47 5.83
N GLY A 130 6.06 8.76 4.71
CA GLY A 130 6.39 7.35 4.63
C GLY A 130 5.45 6.48 5.46
N LEU A 131 6.04 5.50 6.15
CA LEU A 131 5.30 4.55 7.01
C LEU A 131 4.67 5.21 8.25
N LYS A 132 5.18 6.37 8.66
CA LYS A 132 4.69 7.13 9.82
C LYS A 132 3.56 8.10 9.47
N ALA A 133 2.99 7.99 8.27
CA ALA A 133 1.84 8.79 7.89
C ALA A 133 0.66 8.49 8.82
N GLU A 134 0.13 9.54 9.43
CA GLU A 134 -0.97 9.50 10.38
C GLU A 134 -2.07 10.49 9.98
N PHE A 135 -3.28 10.19 10.43
CA PHE A 135 -4.42 11.08 10.27
C PHE A 135 -5.28 11.05 11.52
N ILE A 136 -5.94 12.16 11.80
CA ILE A 136 -6.78 12.32 12.98
C ILE A 136 -8.22 12.44 12.53
N LEU A 137 -9.07 11.60 13.12
CA LEU A 137 -10.52 11.67 12.95
C LEU A 137 -11.13 12.30 14.19
N ARG A 138 -12.07 13.24 13.98
CA ARG A 138 -12.84 13.87 15.04
C ARG A 138 -14.33 13.56 14.88
N ASN A 139 -14.98 13.24 16.00
CA ASN A 139 -16.43 13.07 16.08
C ASN A 139 -16.97 13.55 17.43
N VAL A 140 -18.26 13.84 17.51
CA VAL A 140 -18.95 14.12 18.77
C VAL A 140 -19.89 12.97 19.06
N ILE A 141 -19.59 12.21 20.11
CA ILE A 141 -20.37 11.03 20.53
C ILE A 141 -21.00 11.40 21.87
N GLU A 142 -22.34 11.36 21.94
CA GLU A 142 -23.09 11.67 23.18
C GLU A 142 -22.75 13.05 23.79
N GLY A 143 -22.49 14.04 22.94
CA GLY A 143 -22.11 15.40 23.37
C GLY A 143 -20.65 15.55 23.79
N LEU A 144 -19.85 14.48 23.76
CA LEU A 144 -18.41 14.51 24.04
C LEU A 144 -17.61 14.52 22.74
N GLY A 145 -16.68 15.47 22.62
CA GLY A 145 -15.75 15.53 21.50
C GLY A 145 -14.66 14.49 21.64
N VAL A 146 -14.61 13.54 20.71
CA VAL A 146 -13.62 12.46 20.66
C VAL A 146 -12.74 12.63 19.43
N GLU A 147 -11.42 12.57 19.66
CA GLU A 147 -10.41 12.56 18.60
C GLU A 147 -9.64 11.25 18.66
N MET A 148 -9.53 10.58 17.51
CA MET A 148 -8.75 9.35 17.37
C MET A 148 -7.70 9.52 16.28
N LYS A 149 -6.44 9.29 16.67
CA LYS A 149 -5.30 9.26 15.77
C LYS A 149 -5.09 7.84 15.23
N PHE A 150 -4.91 7.73 13.92
CA PHE A 150 -4.62 6.48 13.23
C PHE A 150 -3.35 6.60 12.40
N PHE A 151 -2.53 5.55 12.38
CA PHE A 151 -1.43 5.42 11.42
C PHE A 151 -1.95 4.72 10.17
N LEU A 152 -1.68 5.30 8.99
CA LEU A 152 -2.23 4.83 7.72
C LEU A 152 -1.81 3.40 7.36
N TYR A 153 -0.59 3.02 7.75
CA TYR A 153 0.01 1.72 7.44
C TYR A 153 -0.01 0.73 8.62
N ASP A 154 -0.79 1.02 9.66
CA ASP A 154 -0.92 0.15 10.82
C ASP A 154 -1.44 -1.25 10.42
N PRO A 155 -0.80 -2.36 10.84
CA PRO A 155 -1.34 -3.70 10.66
C PRO A 155 -2.71 -3.91 11.30
N THR A 156 -3.05 -3.17 12.36
CA THR A 156 -4.32 -3.33 13.08
C THR A 156 -5.54 -2.80 12.31
N ILE A 157 -5.32 -1.94 11.31
CA ILE A 157 -6.41 -1.45 10.45
C ILE A 157 -6.84 -2.57 9.52
N GLN A 158 -8.15 -2.82 9.49
CA GLN A 158 -8.77 -3.81 8.63
C GLN A 158 -9.32 -3.16 7.36
N LYS A 159 -10.02 -2.02 7.51
CA LYS A 159 -10.66 -1.34 6.39
C LYS A 159 -10.76 0.17 6.65
N ILE A 160 -10.59 0.94 5.59
CA ILE A 160 -10.80 2.39 5.57
C ILE A 160 -11.89 2.67 4.55
N GLU A 161 -13.01 3.26 4.98
CA GLU A 161 -14.13 3.64 4.13
C GLU A 161 -14.26 5.15 4.09
N VAL A 162 -14.31 5.73 2.90
CA VAL A 162 -14.66 7.14 2.71
C VAL A 162 -16.16 7.23 2.44
N LEU A 163 -16.89 7.87 3.34
CA LEU A 163 -18.34 8.05 3.20
C LEU A 163 -18.65 9.26 2.33
N ARG A 164 -17.88 10.34 2.51
CA ARG A 164 -18.03 11.58 1.76
C ARG A 164 -16.66 12.18 1.47
N LEU A 165 -16.33 12.24 0.18
CA LEU A 165 -15.13 12.89 -0.30
C LEU A 165 -15.42 14.37 -0.48
N GLU A 166 -14.94 15.18 0.46
CA GLU A 166 -15.00 16.63 0.37
C GLU A 166 -13.68 17.24 0.82
N LYS A 167 -13.41 18.43 0.28
CA LYS A 167 -12.27 19.25 0.66
C LYS A 167 -12.82 20.56 1.23
N ARG A 168 -12.31 20.98 2.38
CA ARG A 168 -12.61 22.31 2.93
C ARG A 168 -11.66 23.35 2.34
N LEU A 169 -12.02 24.63 2.49
CA LEU A 169 -11.18 25.74 2.03
C LEU A 169 -9.97 25.97 2.94
N ASP A 170 -9.96 25.32 4.11
CA ASP A 170 -8.89 25.37 5.08
C ASP A 170 -7.80 24.36 4.70
N ASP A 171 -6.74 24.85 4.03
CA ASP A 171 -5.45 24.15 3.84
C ASP A 171 -4.32 24.98 4.46
#